data_AF-A0A9P7BLM4-F1
#
_entry.id   AF-A0A9P7BLM4-F1
#
_cell.length_a   1.000
_cell.length_b   1.000
_cell.length_c   1.000
_cell.angle_alpha   90.00
_cell.angle_beta   90.00
_cell.angle_gamma   90.00
#
_symmetry.space_group_name_H-M   'P 1'
#
loop_
_entity.id
_entity.type
_entity.pdbx_description
1 polymer ?
#
loop_
_entity_poly.entity_id
_entity_poly.type
_entity_poly.pdbx_seq_one_letter_code
_entity_poly.pdbx_strand_id
1 'polypeptide(L)'
;MLGYDTNAKVNIHKTEAFSLDGRPYPESIDVFSTQGITKWHDHSSPSPLRYLGFPLIQSLTQRRYLEGQLLQTVQSQCDIFSQRQLSIRGRVTIVNSLILSKIWYVLRLVHLPKDFFKKLRSIVYQFVWRNCKPTIKYAQLCSPIQSGGLGLLDPMIQQRNLQIRWIEQLLGDPLPHSCSQPFLLDHMRRFHSAGSGSRLAMFFPSLRAPIAAHSTNFMVNIFAAMESFDLEDLQSVSCNAATLLVLPLSSVLALTPEDYWTTKSRYSKLKVSQFFTFDRSFGCFRPQVSIDRPTTPRLAAQLLQDIQNRTVKLNNLIWPLILQQNQSVGDIDDTPFVELLTSSPQWIAYKPKIFRLSLIEVF
;
A
#
# COMPACT_ATOMS: atom_id res chain seq x y z
N MET A 1 -16.86 29.64 -1.54
CA MET A 1 -16.10 30.32 -0.45
C MET A 1 -14.72 30.64 -1.00
N LEU A 2 -14.57 31.79 -1.66
CA LEU A 2 -13.26 32.26 -2.14
C LEU A 2 -12.49 32.76 -0.92
N GLY A 3 -11.35 32.14 -0.62
CA GLY A 3 -10.56 32.41 0.58
C GLY A 3 -10.08 33.87 0.60
N TYR A 4 -10.44 34.57 1.67
CA TYR A 4 -9.72 35.73 2.14
C TYR A 4 -8.41 35.24 2.72
N ASP A 5 -7.30 35.40 2.01
CA ASP A 5 -6.01 35.76 2.62
C ASP A 5 -4.95 36.01 1.54
N THR A 6 -4.15 37.05 1.78
CA THR A 6 -3.16 37.73 0.92
C THR A 6 -3.74 38.83 0.00
N ASN A 7 -3.18 40.05 0.12
CA ASN A 7 -3.38 41.21 -0.78
C ASN A 7 -2.88 40.96 -2.23
N ALA A 8 -2.75 39.69 -2.65
CA ALA A 8 -2.29 39.31 -3.97
C ALA A 8 -3.46 39.31 -4.96
N LYS A 9 -3.35 40.09 -6.04
CA LYS A 9 -4.32 40.07 -7.14
C LYS A 9 -4.28 38.70 -7.81
N VAL A 10 -5.40 37.98 -7.79
CA VAL A 10 -5.54 36.67 -8.45
C VAL A 10 -5.26 36.83 -9.94
N ASN A 11 -4.35 36.02 -10.46
CA ASN A 11 -4.07 35.96 -11.88
C ASN A 11 -5.11 35.06 -12.57
N ILE A 12 -6.24 35.66 -12.93
CA ILE A 12 -7.40 34.98 -13.51
C ILE A 12 -7.03 34.16 -14.76
N HIS A 13 -6.19 34.71 -15.66
CA HIS A 13 -5.82 34.02 -16.91
C HIS A 13 -4.93 32.79 -16.72
N LYS A 14 -4.32 32.62 -15.54
CA LYS A 14 -3.57 31.41 -15.15
C LYS A 14 -4.33 30.53 -14.17
N THR A 15 -5.53 30.94 -13.76
CA THR A 15 -6.32 30.22 -12.77
C THR A 15 -7.06 29.09 -13.44
N GLU A 16 -6.96 27.90 -12.86
CA GLU A 16 -7.72 26.72 -13.25
C GLU A 16 -8.59 26.31 -12.06
N ALA A 17 -9.89 26.13 -12.27
CA ALA A 17 -10.81 25.65 -11.24
C ALA A 17 -10.89 24.12 -11.28
N PHE A 18 -11.25 23.49 -10.17
CA PHE A 18 -11.59 22.07 -10.19
C PHE A 18 -12.59 21.71 -9.11
N SER A 19 -13.35 20.65 -9.38
CA SER A 19 -14.29 20.08 -8.43
C SER A 19 -13.55 19.23 -7.39
N LEU A 20 -13.82 19.38 -6.09
CA LEU A 20 -13.13 18.58 -5.06
C LEU A 20 -13.66 17.15 -4.94
N ASP A 21 -14.96 16.96 -5.13
CA ASP A 21 -15.62 15.65 -5.13
C ASP A 21 -15.67 15.02 -6.55
N GLY A 22 -15.15 15.74 -7.55
CA GLY A 22 -15.07 15.32 -8.94
C GLY A 22 -16.38 15.48 -9.71
N ARG A 23 -17.49 15.91 -9.09
CA ARG A 23 -18.77 16.09 -9.78
C ARG A 23 -18.77 17.36 -10.64
N PRO A 24 -19.51 17.37 -11.76
CA PRO A 24 -19.74 18.59 -12.53
C PRO A 24 -20.68 19.52 -11.77
N TYR A 25 -20.39 20.82 -11.79
CA TYR A 25 -21.22 21.87 -11.19
C TYR A 25 -21.52 22.95 -12.24
N PRO A 26 -22.53 22.77 -13.11
CA PRO A 26 -22.86 23.70 -14.21
C PRO A 26 -23.01 25.15 -13.76
N GLU A 27 -23.76 25.37 -12.67
CA GLU A 27 -23.97 26.71 -12.11
C GLU A 27 -22.65 27.38 -11.69
N SER A 28 -21.70 26.61 -11.15
CA SER A 28 -20.38 27.15 -10.78
C SER A 28 -19.52 27.47 -12.00
N ILE A 29 -19.65 26.68 -13.08
CA ILE A 29 -18.94 26.92 -14.34
C ILE A 29 -19.39 28.25 -14.96
N ASP A 30 -20.69 28.54 -14.93
CA ASP A 30 -21.23 29.83 -15.40
C ASP A 30 -20.65 30.98 -14.57
N VAL A 31 -20.62 30.86 -13.24
CA VAL A 31 -19.99 31.85 -12.36
C VAL A 31 -18.50 32.03 -12.70
N PHE A 32 -17.74 30.95 -12.88
CA PHE A 32 -16.33 31.02 -13.25
C PHE A 32 -16.11 31.73 -14.59
N SER A 33 -16.99 31.47 -15.57
CA SER A 33 -16.93 32.12 -16.88
C SER A 33 -17.13 33.64 -16.78
N THR A 34 -18.07 34.09 -15.94
CA THR A 34 -18.30 35.53 -15.70
C THR A 34 -17.10 36.21 -15.03
N GLN A 35 -16.31 35.45 -14.27
CA GLN A 35 -15.06 35.92 -13.65
C GLN A 35 -13.82 35.74 -14.53
N GLY A 36 -13.96 35.29 -15.78
CA GLY A 36 -12.86 35.12 -16.73
C GLY A 36 -12.02 33.86 -16.52
N ILE A 37 -12.47 32.93 -15.66
CA ILE A 37 -11.83 31.63 -15.46
C ILE A 37 -12.39 30.66 -16.51
N THR A 38 -11.59 30.35 -17.52
CA THR A 38 -12.02 29.53 -18.68
C THR A 38 -11.66 28.06 -18.56
N LYS A 39 -10.74 27.71 -17.66
CA LYS A 39 -10.28 26.36 -17.45
C LYS A 39 -10.83 25.79 -16.16
N TRP A 40 -11.52 24.67 -16.27
CA TRP A 40 -12.02 23.93 -15.13
C TRP A 40 -11.89 22.43 -15.35
N HIS A 41 -11.74 21.68 -14.26
CA HIS A 41 -11.58 20.22 -14.28
C HIS A 41 -12.55 19.53 -13.33
N ASP A 42 -13.09 18.40 -13.79
CA ASP A 42 -13.94 17.48 -13.03
C ASP A 42 -13.60 16.03 -13.43
N HIS A 43 -14.41 15.05 -13.02
CA HIS A 43 -14.21 13.66 -13.41
C HIS A 43 -14.45 13.37 -14.91
N SER A 44 -15.18 14.23 -15.63
CA SER A 44 -15.56 14.06 -17.03
C SER A 44 -14.49 14.60 -17.98
N SER A 45 -13.66 15.51 -17.46
CA SER A 45 -12.52 16.10 -18.14
C SER A 45 -11.53 15.02 -18.61
N PRO A 46 -11.00 15.11 -19.85
CA PRO A 46 -10.16 14.06 -20.44
C PRO A 46 -8.79 13.91 -19.77
N SER A 47 -8.26 15.00 -19.22
CA SER A 47 -6.96 15.04 -18.52
C SER A 47 -7.11 15.58 -17.10
N PRO A 48 -6.33 15.05 -16.14
CA PRO A 48 -6.35 15.53 -14.76
C PRO A 48 -5.69 16.92 -14.64
N LEU A 49 -6.19 17.73 -13.69
CA LEU A 49 -5.51 18.96 -13.26
C LEU A 49 -4.11 18.65 -12.74
N ARG A 50 -3.12 19.50 -13.00
CA ARG A 50 -1.77 19.37 -12.43
C ARG A 50 -1.56 20.37 -11.30
N TYR A 51 -1.38 19.88 -10.08
CA TYR A 51 -1.02 20.69 -8.93
C TYR A 51 0.40 20.37 -8.47
N LEU A 52 1.31 21.35 -8.55
CA LEU A 52 2.74 21.18 -8.23
C LEU A 52 3.40 19.99 -8.95
N GLY A 53 2.95 19.69 -10.18
CA GLY A 53 3.43 18.56 -10.97
C GLY A 53 2.72 17.23 -10.68
N PHE A 54 1.84 17.16 -9.68
CA PHE A 54 1.00 15.99 -9.43
C PHE A 54 -0.32 16.04 -10.20
N PRO A 55 -0.70 14.96 -10.90
CA PRO A 55 -2.02 14.87 -11.52
C PRO A 55 -3.07 14.55 -10.45
N LEU A 56 -4.07 15.42 -10.31
CA LEU A 56 -5.26 15.18 -9.49
C LEU A 56 -6.25 14.34 -10.29
N ILE A 57 -6.22 13.03 -10.07
CA ILE A 57 -7.02 12.05 -10.82
C ILE A 57 -8.39 11.87 -10.15
N GLN A 58 -9.45 12.06 -10.93
CA GLN A 58 -10.84 11.97 -10.48
C GLN A 58 -11.65 10.92 -11.25
N SER A 59 -11.10 10.41 -12.36
CA SER A 59 -11.73 9.33 -13.13
C SER A 59 -10.74 8.34 -13.73
N LEU A 60 -11.26 7.18 -14.14
CA LEU A 60 -10.47 6.16 -14.83
C LEU A 60 -9.94 6.67 -16.17
N THR A 61 -10.70 7.53 -16.86
CA THR A 61 -10.29 8.15 -18.13
C THR A 61 -9.03 8.99 -17.94
N GLN A 62 -9.02 9.85 -16.91
CA GLN A 62 -7.85 10.67 -16.57
C GLN A 62 -6.63 9.85 -16.19
N ARG A 63 -6.82 8.75 -15.46
CA ARG A 63 -5.74 7.81 -15.15
C ARG A 63 -5.16 7.17 -16.43
N ARG A 64 -6.02 6.70 -17.34
CA ARG A 64 -5.58 6.12 -18.62
C ARG A 64 -4.83 7.14 -19.49
N TYR A 65 -5.30 8.38 -19.51
CA TYR A 65 -4.58 9.49 -20.16
C TYR A 65 -3.18 9.67 -19.56
N LEU A 66 -3.08 9.71 -18.23
CA LEU A 66 -1.79 9.82 -17.54
C LEU A 66 -0.87 8.63 -17.83
N GLU A 67 -1.39 7.40 -17.81
CA GLU A 67 -0.63 6.19 -18.16
C GLU A 67 0.02 6.32 -19.56
N GLY A 68 -0.75 6.78 -20.54
CA GLY A 68 -0.25 7.06 -21.90
C GLY A 68 0.84 8.13 -21.92
N GLN A 69 0.62 9.25 -21.23
CA GLN A 69 1.59 10.35 -21.15
C GLN A 69 2.92 9.92 -20.50
N LEU A 70 2.88 9.11 -19.45
CA LEU A 70 4.08 8.60 -18.79
C LEU A 70 4.86 7.66 -19.71
N LEU A 71 4.18 6.73 -20.40
CA LEU A 71 4.82 5.83 -21.37
C LEU A 71 5.43 6.62 -22.53
N GLN A 72 4.73 7.62 -23.06
CA GLN A 72 5.24 8.49 -24.13
C GLN A 72 6.46 9.30 -23.67
N THR A 73 6.45 9.80 -22.42
CA THR A 73 7.60 10.48 -21.83
C THR A 73 8.81 9.57 -21.83
N VAL A 74 8.66 8.33 -21.35
CA VAL A 74 9.76 7.35 -21.34
C VAL A 74 10.22 7.01 -22.76
N GLN A 75 9.29 6.75 -23.68
CA GLN A 75 9.61 6.44 -25.08
C GLN A 75 10.41 7.56 -25.74
N SER A 76 9.96 8.82 -25.60
CA SER A 76 10.67 9.96 -26.20
C SER A 76 12.09 10.11 -25.66
N GLN A 77 12.32 9.84 -24.37
CA GLN A 77 13.67 9.84 -23.82
C GLN A 77 14.51 8.68 -24.37
N CYS A 78 13.93 7.48 -24.48
CA CYS A 78 14.60 6.36 -25.15
C CYS A 78 15.01 6.72 -26.57
N ASP A 79 14.13 7.36 -27.35
CA ASP A 79 14.40 7.75 -28.74
C ASP A 79 15.55 8.77 -28.81
N ILE A 80 15.55 9.80 -27.96
CA ILE A 80 16.63 10.79 -27.88
C ILE A 80 17.97 10.11 -27.54
N PHE A 81 18.00 9.25 -26.53
CA PHE A 81 19.24 8.60 -26.10
C PHE A 81 19.67 7.45 -27.01
N SER A 82 18.77 6.92 -27.85
CA SER A 82 19.09 5.87 -28.82
C SER A 82 20.01 6.35 -29.94
N GLN A 83 20.04 7.67 -30.20
CA GLN A 83 20.93 8.31 -31.18
C GLN A 83 22.41 8.19 -30.79
N ARG A 84 22.72 7.84 -29.54
CA ARG A 84 24.09 7.72 -29.03
C ARG A 84 24.57 6.27 -29.12
N GLN A 85 25.82 6.09 -29.54
CA GLN A 85 26.45 4.77 -29.56
C GLN A 85 26.93 4.35 -28.15
N LEU A 86 26.00 3.80 -27.37
CA LEU A 86 26.25 3.41 -25.98
C LEU A 86 26.38 1.89 -25.81
N SER A 87 27.33 1.45 -24.98
CA SER A 87 27.37 0.06 -24.53
C SER A 87 26.09 -0.35 -23.79
N ILE A 88 25.85 -1.66 -23.60
CA ILE A 88 24.69 -2.12 -22.83
C ILE A 88 24.68 -1.55 -21.40
N ARG A 89 25.85 -1.54 -20.74
CA ARG A 89 26.04 -0.95 -19.42
C ARG A 89 25.77 0.56 -19.43
N GLY A 90 26.26 1.28 -20.44
CA GLY A 90 25.99 2.71 -20.60
C GLY A 90 24.49 3.02 -20.75
N ARG A 91 23.76 2.17 -21.49
CA ARG A 91 22.30 2.31 -21.63
C ARG A 91 21.56 2.04 -20.33
N VAL A 92 21.94 1.02 -19.58
CA VAL A 92 21.37 0.78 -18.23
C VAL A 92 21.61 1.97 -17.31
N THR A 93 22.81 2.55 -17.33
CA THR A 93 23.09 3.78 -16.57
C THR A 93 22.16 4.92 -16.95
N ILE A 94 21.98 5.19 -18.25
CA ILE A 94 21.07 6.25 -18.74
C ILE A 94 19.62 5.96 -18.36
N VAL A 95 19.17 4.71 -18.46
CA VAL A 95 17.81 4.33 -18.07
C VAL A 95 17.56 4.71 -16.61
N ASN A 96 18.49 4.32 -15.73
CA ASN A 96 18.34 4.53 -14.29
C ASN A 96 18.39 6.01 -13.89
N SER A 97 19.32 6.78 -14.49
CA SER A 97 19.59 8.16 -14.06
C SER A 97 18.77 9.22 -14.80
N LEU A 98 18.47 9.02 -16.09
CA LEU A 98 17.87 10.05 -16.94
C LEU A 98 16.45 9.71 -17.43
N ILE A 99 16.19 8.46 -17.81
CA ILE A 99 14.91 8.07 -18.42
C ILE A 99 13.87 7.84 -17.32
N LEU A 100 14.12 6.89 -16.41
CA LEU A 100 13.16 6.54 -15.37
C LEU A 100 13.02 7.62 -14.29
N SER A 101 14.03 8.48 -14.12
CA SER A 101 13.94 9.61 -13.18
C SER A 101 12.81 10.58 -13.52
N LYS A 102 12.35 10.62 -14.79
CA LYS A 102 11.22 11.45 -15.22
C LYS A 102 9.88 11.03 -14.62
N ILE A 103 9.72 9.77 -14.23
CA ILE A 103 8.43 9.22 -13.79
C ILE A 103 8.35 8.94 -12.28
N TRP A 104 9.49 8.93 -11.56
CA TRP A 104 9.52 8.65 -10.12
C TRP A 104 8.65 9.60 -9.31
N TYR A 105 8.60 10.88 -9.69
CA TYR A 105 7.78 11.86 -9.00
C TYR A 105 6.30 11.45 -8.99
N VAL A 106 5.74 11.08 -10.15
CA VAL A 106 4.34 10.66 -10.27
C VAL A 106 4.10 9.29 -9.62
N LEU A 107 5.01 8.33 -9.83
CA LEU A 107 4.90 6.98 -9.26
C LEU A 107 4.90 6.96 -7.73
N ARG A 108 5.43 8.01 -7.08
CA ARG A 108 5.38 8.16 -5.63
C ARG A 108 3.96 8.25 -5.08
N LEU A 109 3.02 8.87 -5.80
CA LEU A 109 1.64 9.06 -5.33
C LEU A 109 0.62 8.22 -6.11
N VAL A 110 0.79 8.09 -7.43
CA VAL A 110 -0.23 7.47 -8.28
C VAL A 110 -0.07 5.96 -8.29
N HIS A 111 -1.12 5.25 -7.93
CA HIS A 111 -1.19 3.81 -8.17
C HIS A 111 -1.44 3.52 -9.66
N LEU A 112 -0.62 2.66 -10.26
CA LEU A 112 -0.72 2.27 -11.67
C LEU A 112 -0.89 0.76 -11.80
N PRO A 113 -1.59 0.27 -12.84
CA PRO A 113 -1.92 -1.15 -12.96
C PRO A 113 -0.68 -1.95 -13.38
N LYS A 114 -0.67 -3.26 -13.11
CA LYS A 114 0.44 -4.15 -13.50
C LYS A 114 0.73 -4.09 -15.01
N ASP A 115 -0.31 -3.90 -15.84
CA ASP A 115 -0.16 -3.76 -17.29
C ASP A 115 0.64 -2.54 -17.71
N PHE A 116 0.52 -1.41 -16.98
CA PHE A 116 1.36 -0.24 -17.20
C PHE A 116 2.84 -0.59 -16.98
N PHE A 117 3.16 -1.25 -15.87
CA PHE A 117 4.52 -1.67 -15.56
C PHE A 117 5.06 -2.69 -16.57
N LYS A 118 4.22 -3.59 -17.08
CA LYS A 118 4.59 -4.52 -18.16
C LYS A 118 4.99 -3.77 -19.44
N LYS A 119 4.20 -2.78 -19.86
CA LYS A 119 4.51 -1.93 -21.02
C LYS A 119 5.78 -1.11 -20.80
N LEU A 120 5.92 -0.51 -19.62
CA LEU A 120 7.10 0.27 -19.26
C LEU A 120 8.38 -0.57 -19.26
N ARG A 121 8.34 -1.77 -18.66
CA ARG A 121 9.45 -2.75 -18.71
C ARG A 121 9.80 -3.10 -20.15
N SER A 122 8.81 -3.31 -21.01
CA SER A 122 9.04 -3.61 -22.44
C SER A 122 9.80 -2.49 -23.15
N ILE A 123 9.38 -1.23 -22.98
CA ILE A 123 10.05 -0.06 -23.58
C ILE A 123 11.51 0.02 -23.12
N VAL A 124 11.73 -0.09 -21.80
CA VAL A 124 13.07 -0.06 -21.20
C VAL A 124 13.94 -1.21 -21.73
N TYR A 125 13.39 -2.41 -21.79
CA TYR A 125 14.11 -3.60 -22.24
C TYR A 125 14.51 -3.47 -23.72
N GLN A 126 13.60 -3.01 -24.58
CA GLN A 126 13.89 -2.72 -25.99
C GLN A 126 15.02 -1.69 -26.15
N PHE A 127 14.99 -0.60 -25.38
CA PHE A 127 16.07 0.39 -25.38
C PHE A 127 17.42 -0.21 -24.95
N VAL A 128 17.44 -1.00 -23.87
CA VAL A 128 18.66 -1.68 -23.36
C VAL A 128 19.19 -2.73 -24.34
N TRP A 129 18.38 -3.23 -25.28
CA TRP A 129 18.81 -4.15 -26.33
C TRP A 129 18.94 -3.53 -27.73
N ARG A 130 18.68 -2.22 -27.91
CA ARG A 130 18.65 -1.54 -29.24
C ARG A 130 17.70 -2.25 -30.21
N ASN A 131 16.57 -2.72 -29.71
CA ASN A 131 15.62 -3.52 -30.48
C ASN A 131 16.21 -4.83 -31.05
N CYS A 132 17.39 -5.26 -30.60
CA CYS A 132 17.93 -6.59 -30.91
C CYS A 132 17.31 -7.65 -29.99
N LYS A 133 17.46 -8.93 -30.38
CA LYS A 133 16.96 -10.06 -29.58
C LYS A 133 17.65 -10.08 -28.21
N PRO A 134 16.90 -9.99 -27.10
CA PRO A 134 17.45 -10.06 -25.76
C PRO A 134 18.05 -11.44 -25.45
N THR A 135 19.20 -11.46 -24.79
CA THR A 135 19.83 -12.73 -24.34
C THR A 135 19.67 -12.98 -22.85
N ILE A 136 19.53 -11.92 -22.04
CA ILE A 136 19.43 -12.00 -20.57
C ILE A 136 18.01 -11.63 -20.14
N LYS A 137 17.39 -12.45 -19.28
CA LYS A 137 16.06 -12.18 -18.70
C LYS A 137 16.03 -10.81 -17.98
N TYR A 138 14.88 -10.14 -18.00
CA TYR A 138 14.74 -8.82 -17.37
C TYR A 138 15.14 -8.81 -15.88
N ALA A 139 14.69 -9.81 -15.11
CA ALA A 139 15.06 -9.95 -13.69
C ALA A 139 16.58 -10.03 -13.49
N GLN A 140 17.28 -10.82 -14.32
CA GLN A 140 18.74 -10.92 -14.27
C GLN A 140 19.44 -9.60 -14.63
N LEU A 141 18.85 -8.75 -15.50
CA LEU A 141 19.38 -7.40 -15.74
C LEU A 141 19.27 -6.49 -14.49
N CYS A 142 18.21 -6.68 -13.70
CA CYS A 142 17.99 -5.93 -12.47
C CYS A 142 18.96 -6.34 -11.35
N SER A 143 19.43 -7.58 -11.36
CA SER A 143 20.39 -8.10 -10.38
C SER A 143 21.69 -7.28 -10.33
N PRO A 144 22.41 -7.30 -9.19
CA PRO A 144 23.70 -6.63 -9.05
C PRO A 144 24.73 -7.08 -10.09
N ILE A 145 25.69 -6.21 -10.38
CA ILE A 145 26.83 -6.54 -11.26
C ILE A 145 27.63 -7.72 -10.68
N GLN A 146 27.75 -7.79 -9.35
CA GLN A 146 28.44 -8.85 -8.63
C GLN A 146 27.83 -10.24 -8.85
N SER A 147 26.52 -10.32 -9.14
CA SER A 147 25.82 -11.58 -9.44
C SER A 147 25.54 -11.77 -10.95
N GLY A 148 26.30 -11.07 -11.80
CA GLY A 148 26.19 -11.19 -13.26
C GLY A 148 25.01 -10.42 -13.87
N GLY A 149 24.40 -9.48 -13.14
CA GLY A 149 23.40 -8.56 -13.66
C GLY A 149 23.99 -7.21 -14.09
N LEU A 150 23.12 -6.22 -14.35
CA LEU A 150 23.53 -4.85 -14.74
C LEU A 150 23.02 -3.76 -13.79
N GLY A 151 22.27 -4.12 -12.75
CA GLY A 151 21.70 -3.16 -11.80
C GLY A 151 20.62 -2.26 -12.41
N LEU A 152 19.86 -2.75 -13.40
CA LEU A 152 18.72 -2.04 -13.97
C LEU A 152 17.62 -1.86 -12.92
N LEU A 153 17.06 -0.66 -12.78
CA LEU A 153 15.97 -0.43 -11.84
C LEU A 153 14.65 -0.98 -12.37
N ASP A 154 14.04 -1.88 -11.62
CA ASP A 154 12.67 -2.29 -11.87
C ASP A 154 11.67 -1.21 -11.38
N PRO A 155 10.83 -0.65 -12.26
CA PRO A 155 9.95 0.46 -11.86
C PRO A 155 8.87 0.09 -10.84
N MET A 156 8.40 -1.17 -10.81
CA MET A 156 7.40 -1.61 -9.84
C MET A 156 8.02 -1.79 -8.46
N ILE A 157 9.22 -2.39 -8.40
CA ILE A 157 9.99 -2.50 -7.15
C ILE A 157 10.40 -1.10 -6.66
N GLN A 158 10.83 -0.22 -7.57
CA GLN A 158 11.17 1.16 -7.22
C GLN A 158 9.96 1.93 -6.68
N GLN A 159 8.75 1.73 -7.22
CA GLN A 159 7.54 2.36 -6.69
C GLN A 159 7.30 2.01 -5.22
N ARG A 160 7.49 0.74 -4.83
CA ARG A 160 7.37 0.29 -3.44
C ARG A 160 8.39 0.98 -2.54
N ASN A 161 9.63 1.06 -3.00
CA ASN A 161 10.70 1.75 -2.29
C ASN A 161 10.39 3.25 -2.05
N LEU A 162 9.76 3.92 -3.02
CA LEU A 162 9.35 5.32 -2.86
C LEU A 162 8.31 5.54 -1.74
N GLN A 163 7.63 4.48 -1.28
CA GLN A 163 6.61 4.58 -0.23
C GLN A 163 7.20 4.54 1.19
N ILE A 164 8.47 4.19 1.36
CA ILE A 164 9.08 4.07 2.69
C ILE A 164 8.94 5.36 3.49
N ARG A 165 9.12 6.52 2.84
CA ARG A 165 8.91 7.83 3.48
C ARG A 165 7.52 7.97 4.12
N TRP A 166 6.47 7.45 3.49
CA TRP A 166 5.11 7.52 4.02
C TRP A 166 4.89 6.51 5.15
N ILE A 167 5.52 5.33 5.03
CA ILE A 167 5.47 4.31 6.07
C ILE A 167 6.20 4.82 7.33
N GLU A 168 7.37 5.44 7.19
CA GLU A 168 8.10 6.09 8.28
C GLU A 168 7.24 7.13 9.00
N GLN A 169 6.47 7.94 8.26
CA GLN A 169 5.54 8.89 8.86
C GLN A 169 4.37 8.21 9.59
N LEU A 170 3.85 7.09 9.07
CA LEU A 170 2.74 6.36 9.67
C LEU A 170 3.15 5.58 10.93
N LEU A 171 4.35 5.03 10.94
CA LEU A 171 4.85 4.17 12.01
C LEU A 171 5.67 4.95 13.05
N GLY A 172 6.26 6.08 12.67
CA GLY A 172 7.05 6.90 13.57
C GLY A 172 6.21 7.65 14.60
N ASP A 173 6.90 8.17 15.61
CA ASP A 173 6.29 8.96 16.67
C ASP A 173 5.57 10.20 16.13
N PRO A 174 4.54 10.71 16.84
CA PRO A 174 3.87 11.95 16.48
C PRO A 174 4.87 13.10 16.41
N LEU A 175 5.04 13.66 15.20
CA LEU A 175 5.90 14.81 14.95
C LEU A 175 5.09 16.10 15.23
N PRO A 176 5.47 16.93 16.23
CA PRO A 176 4.67 18.08 16.67
C PRO A 176 4.36 19.11 15.57
N HIS A 177 5.22 19.18 14.54
CA HIS A 177 5.11 20.15 13.45
C HIS A 177 4.76 19.51 12.10
N SER A 178 4.42 18.21 12.07
CA SER A 178 4.04 17.56 10.82
C SER A 178 2.62 17.93 10.42
N CYS A 179 2.49 18.70 9.35
CA CYS A 179 1.21 19.01 8.74
C CYS A 179 0.60 17.85 7.93
N SER A 180 1.32 16.75 7.74
CA SER A 180 0.90 15.64 6.86
C SER A 180 0.58 14.35 7.62
N GLN A 181 1.30 14.08 8.70
CA GLN A 181 1.15 12.85 9.48
C GLN A 181 -0.26 12.70 10.10
N PRO A 182 -0.87 13.73 10.72
CA PRO A 182 -2.21 13.60 11.28
C PRO A 182 -3.27 13.25 10.21
N PHE A 183 -3.20 13.90 9.04
CA PHE A 183 -4.11 13.61 7.94
C PHE A 183 -3.84 12.24 7.31
N LEU A 184 -2.59 11.81 7.24
CA LEU A 184 -2.24 10.49 6.73
C LEU A 184 -2.74 9.38 7.65
N LEU A 185 -2.61 9.56 8.98
CA LEU A 185 -3.19 8.66 9.97
C LEU A 185 -4.72 8.66 9.93
N ASP A 186 -5.36 9.83 9.88
CA ASP A 186 -6.83 9.93 9.73
C ASP A 186 -7.30 9.23 8.45
N HIS A 187 -6.62 9.50 7.33
CA HIS A 187 -6.93 8.88 6.05
C HIS A 187 -6.78 7.36 6.14
N MET A 188 -5.68 6.86 6.71
CA MET A 188 -5.45 5.43 6.91
C MET A 188 -6.58 4.76 7.72
N ARG A 189 -7.09 5.41 8.77
CA ARG A 189 -8.19 4.87 9.59
C ARG A 189 -9.44 4.57 8.76
N ARG A 190 -9.69 5.32 7.69
CA ARG A 190 -10.82 5.09 6.77
C ARG A 190 -10.70 3.79 5.97
N PHE A 191 -9.50 3.19 5.94
CA PHE A 191 -9.23 1.91 5.28
C PHE A 191 -9.29 0.72 6.25
N HIS A 192 -9.61 0.95 7.52
CA HIS A 192 -9.81 -0.11 8.49
C HIS A 192 -11.26 -0.62 8.45
N SER A 193 -11.47 -1.87 8.07
CA SER A 193 -12.81 -2.50 7.96
C SER A 193 -13.60 -2.49 9.27
N ALA A 194 -12.91 -2.48 10.41
CA ALA A 194 -13.52 -2.43 11.74
C ALA A 194 -13.68 -1.01 12.33
N GLY A 195 -13.33 0.06 11.60
CA GLY A 195 -13.38 1.43 12.15
C GLY A 195 -12.46 1.66 13.36
N SER A 196 -11.44 0.81 13.55
CA SER A 196 -10.44 1.00 14.60
C SER A 196 -9.56 2.20 14.23
N GLY A 197 -9.23 3.03 15.21
CA GLY A 197 -8.24 4.10 15.06
C GLY A 197 -6.79 3.62 14.87
N SER A 198 -6.58 2.29 14.88
CA SER A 198 -5.28 1.62 14.86
C SER A 198 -4.68 1.43 13.46
N ARG A 199 -3.38 1.16 13.44
CA ARG A 199 -2.55 0.91 12.27
C ARG A 199 -2.49 -0.58 11.88
N LEU A 200 -3.29 -1.43 12.50
CA LEU A 200 -3.30 -2.88 12.29
C LEU A 200 -3.51 -3.28 10.82
N ALA A 201 -4.24 -2.46 10.04
CA ALA A 201 -4.44 -2.67 8.61
C ALA A 201 -3.14 -2.63 7.77
N MET A 202 -2.04 -2.10 8.30
CA MET A 202 -0.72 -2.17 7.65
C MET A 202 -0.18 -3.61 7.67
N PHE A 203 -0.33 -4.29 8.80
CA PHE A 203 0.21 -5.63 9.06
C PHE A 203 -0.74 -6.74 8.59
N PHE A 204 -2.05 -6.51 8.63
CA PHE A 204 -3.06 -7.53 8.33
C PHE A 204 -3.92 -7.13 7.11
N PRO A 205 -3.65 -7.69 5.91
CA PRO A 205 -4.38 -7.35 4.68
C PRO A 205 -5.90 -7.54 4.76
N SER A 206 -6.36 -8.53 5.52
CA SER A 206 -7.79 -8.80 5.72
C SER A 206 -8.54 -7.74 6.53
N LEU A 207 -7.82 -6.89 7.28
CA LEU A 207 -8.42 -5.75 7.97
C LEU A 207 -8.67 -4.56 7.04
N ARG A 208 -8.12 -4.56 5.82
CA ARG A 208 -8.26 -3.46 4.87
C ARG A 208 -9.65 -3.40 4.25
N ALA A 209 -10.11 -2.19 3.96
CA ALA A 209 -11.36 -1.96 3.24
C ALA A 209 -11.30 -2.50 1.79
N PRO A 210 -12.46 -2.69 1.12
CA PRO A 210 -12.50 -3.28 -0.22
C PRO A 210 -11.77 -2.43 -1.27
N ILE A 211 -11.01 -3.10 -2.15
CA ILE A 211 -10.19 -2.50 -3.23
C ILE A 211 -10.99 -1.56 -4.16
N ALA A 212 -12.29 -1.78 -4.34
CA ALA A 212 -13.15 -0.91 -5.14
C ALA A 212 -13.19 0.55 -4.63
N ALA A 213 -13.00 0.76 -3.32
CA ALA A 213 -12.86 2.09 -2.73
C ALA A 213 -11.46 2.70 -2.91
N HIS A 214 -10.53 1.99 -3.57
CA HIS A 214 -9.09 2.25 -3.50
C HIS A 214 -8.40 2.31 -4.85
N SER A 215 -9.09 2.07 -5.99
CA SER A 215 -8.42 1.90 -7.29
C SER A 215 -7.59 3.10 -7.71
N THR A 216 -7.92 4.31 -7.27
CA THR A 216 -7.17 5.55 -7.53
C THR A 216 -6.40 6.07 -6.32
N ASN A 217 -6.40 5.34 -5.20
CA ASN A 217 -5.85 5.82 -3.93
C ASN A 217 -4.36 5.48 -3.76
N PHE A 218 -3.58 6.43 -3.25
CA PHE A 218 -2.15 6.23 -2.99
C PHE A 218 -1.87 5.19 -1.88
N MET A 219 -2.84 4.95 -0.98
CA MET A 219 -2.71 3.93 0.07
C MET A 219 -2.44 2.52 -0.47
N VAL A 220 -2.91 2.22 -1.69
CA VAL A 220 -2.62 0.93 -2.34
C VAL A 220 -1.12 0.73 -2.52
N ASN A 221 -0.38 1.79 -2.86
CA ASN A 221 1.07 1.71 -3.01
C ASN A 221 1.74 1.49 -1.65
N ILE A 222 1.28 2.17 -0.60
CA ILE A 222 1.80 2.01 0.77
C ILE A 222 1.57 0.58 1.26
N PHE A 223 0.36 0.04 1.09
CA PHE A 223 0.06 -1.34 1.46
C PHE A 223 0.88 -2.36 0.66
N ALA A 224 1.05 -2.16 -0.65
CA ALA A 224 1.89 -3.03 -1.47
C ALA A 224 3.38 -2.96 -1.09
N ALA A 225 3.85 -1.81 -0.60
CA ALA A 225 5.19 -1.66 -0.05
C ALA A 225 5.32 -2.36 1.31
N MET A 226 4.32 -2.24 2.19
CA MET A 226 4.27 -2.97 3.46
C MET A 226 4.29 -4.49 3.28
N GLU A 227 3.54 -5.01 2.31
CA GLU A 227 3.55 -6.45 1.95
C GLU A 227 4.89 -6.93 1.39
N SER A 228 5.80 -6.02 1.08
CA SER A 228 7.15 -6.37 0.61
C SER A 228 8.16 -6.50 1.75
N PHE A 229 7.78 -6.13 2.97
CA PHE A 229 8.56 -6.42 4.15
C PHE A 229 8.26 -7.83 4.63
N ASP A 230 9.31 -8.51 5.08
CA ASP A 230 9.18 -9.84 5.62
C ASP A 230 8.72 -9.75 7.07
N LEU A 231 7.51 -10.24 7.35
CA LEU A 231 6.82 -10.08 8.63
C LEU A 231 6.60 -11.43 9.33
N GLU A 232 7.52 -12.38 9.16
CA GLU A 232 7.42 -13.75 9.72
C GLU A 232 7.26 -13.74 11.25
N ASP A 233 7.90 -12.80 11.94
CA ASP A 233 7.90 -12.69 13.40
C ASP A 233 6.61 -12.10 13.99
N LEU A 234 5.59 -11.78 13.17
CA LEU A 234 4.31 -11.27 13.67
C LEU A 234 3.68 -12.18 14.72
N GLN A 235 3.95 -13.48 14.68
CA GLN A 235 3.40 -14.45 15.62
C GLN A 235 4.01 -14.34 17.03
N SER A 236 5.16 -13.68 17.16
CA SER A 236 5.88 -13.52 18.44
C SER A 236 5.42 -12.32 19.26
N VAL A 237 4.57 -11.45 18.68
CA VAL A 237 4.12 -10.21 19.30
C VAL A 237 3.20 -10.50 20.49
N SER A 238 3.49 -9.90 21.65
CA SER A 238 2.56 -9.90 22.77
C SER A 238 1.54 -8.78 22.57
N CYS A 239 0.26 -9.12 22.39
CA CYS A 239 -0.82 -8.15 22.26
C CYS A 239 -1.89 -8.36 23.35
N ASN A 240 -2.64 -7.30 23.67
CA ASN A 240 -3.72 -7.38 24.66
C ASN A 240 -4.98 -8.02 24.06
N ALA A 241 -5.94 -8.35 24.93
CA ALA A 241 -7.15 -9.04 24.52
C ALA A 241 -8.02 -8.20 23.56
N ALA A 242 -8.12 -6.88 23.75
CA ALA A 242 -8.86 -5.98 22.86
C ALA A 242 -8.31 -6.01 21.43
N THR A 243 -6.99 -5.91 21.27
CA THR A 243 -6.30 -6.01 19.98
C THR A 243 -6.54 -7.37 19.35
N LEU A 244 -6.32 -8.45 20.10
CA LEU A 244 -6.46 -9.82 19.61
C LEU A 244 -7.88 -10.08 19.04
N LEU A 245 -8.93 -9.60 19.71
CA LEU A 245 -10.33 -9.77 19.28
C LEU A 245 -10.63 -9.12 17.92
N VAL A 246 -9.90 -8.07 17.55
CA VAL A 246 -10.09 -7.35 16.28
C VAL A 246 -9.29 -8.00 15.14
N LEU A 247 -8.24 -8.76 15.46
CA LEU A 247 -7.39 -9.41 14.48
C LEU A 247 -8.14 -10.46 13.63
N PRO A 248 -7.65 -10.74 12.41
CA PRO A 248 -8.17 -11.81 11.58
C PRO A 248 -8.02 -13.17 12.24
N LEU A 249 -8.99 -14.07 12.08
CA LEU A 249 -8.88 -15.43 12.62
C LEU A 249 -7.62 -16.15 12.10
N SER A 250 -7.28 -15.95 10.83
CA SER A 250 -6.10 -16.58 10.23
C SER A 250 -4.78 -16.17 10.91
N SER A 251 -4.71 -15.03 11.59
CA SER A 251 -3.48 -14.57 12.21
C SER A 251 -3.13 -15.31 13.49
N VAL A 252 -4.08 -15.97 14.16
CA VAL A 252 -3.86 -16.69 15.42
C VAL A 252 -3.66 -18.20 15.24
N LEU A 253 -3.78 -18.68 14.00
CA LEU A 253 -3.64 -20.10 13.66
C LEU A 253 -2.22 -20.40 13.17
N ALA A 254 -1.70 -21.56 13.56
CA ALA A 254 -0.44 -22.14 13.12
C ALA A 254 -0.67 -23.56 12.59
N LEU A 255 0.25 -24.04 11.74
CA LEU A 255 0.20 -25.37 11.12
C LEU A 255 -1.12 -25.65 10.38
N THR A 256 -1.66 -24.65 9.67
CA THR A 256 -2.87 -24.80 8.89
C THR A 256 -2.58 -25.57 7.59
N PRO A 257 -3.32 -26.64 7.26
CA PRO A 257 -3.25 -27.28 5.95
C PRO A 257 -3.56 -26.28 4.82
N GLU A 258 -2.95 -26.45 3.64
CA GLU A 258 -3.15 -25.52 2.50
C GLU A 258 -4.63 -25.34 2.12
N ASP A 259 -5.39 -26.43 2.14
CA ASP A 259 -6.82 -26.47 1.81
C ASP A 259 -7.76 -26.17 3.00
N TYR A 260 -7.21 -25.75 4.13
CA TYR A 260 -8.01 -25.47 5.33
C TYR A 260 -9.01 -24.35 5.07
N TRP A 261 -10.20 -24.43 5.67
CA TRP A 261 -11.29 -23.53 5.28
C TRP A 261 -10.97 -22.05 5.54
N THR A 262 -10.16 -21.70 6.55
CA THR A 262 -9.77 -20.29 6.79
C THR A 262 -8.88 -19.70 5.70
N THR A 263 -8.23 -20.52 4.85
CA THR A 263 -7.40 -20.03 3.73
C THR A 263 -8.26 -19.57 2.56
N LYS A 264 -9.53 -19.99 2.50
CA LYS A 264 -10.45 -19.62 1.41
C LYS A 264 -10.84 -18.14 1.53
N SER A 265 -10.78 -17.43 0.39
CA SER A 265 -11.05 -15.98 0.30
C SER A 265 -12.35 -15.53 0.98
N ARG A 266 -13.42 -16.33 0.92
CA ARG A 266 -14.72 -16.01 1.55
C ARG A 266 -14.66 -15.87 3.08
N TYR A 267 -13.66 -16.48 3.72
CA TYR A 267 -13.47 -16.49 5.17
C TYR A 267 -12.31 -15.59 5.63
N SER A 268 -11.62 -14.93 4.69
CA SER A 268 -10.46 -14.07 4.98
C SER A 268 -10.77 -12.91 5.93
N LYS A 269 -12.03 -12.47 6.02
CA LYS A 269 -12.49 -11.36 6.87
C LYS A 269 -13.02 -11.79 8.24
N LEU A 270 -13.01 -13.09 8.55
CA LEU A 270 -13.42 -13.56 9.86
C LEU A 270 -12.45 -13.06 10.93
N LYS A 271 -12.98 -12.68 12.08
CA LYS A 271 -12.20 -12.11 13.20
C LYS A 271 -12.13 -13.08 14.36
N VAL A 272 -11.12 -12.94 15.20
CA VAL A 272 -10.96 -13.71 16.43
C VAL A 272 -12.19 -13.57 17.35
N SER A 273 -12.77 -12.37 17.46
CA SER A 273 -14.00 -12.10 18.24
C SER A 273 -15.24 -12.91 17.84
N GLN A 274 -15.25 -13.56 16.68
CA GLN A 274 -16.35 -14.42 16.24
C GLN A 274 -16.21 -15.88 16.71
N PHE A 275 -15.03 -16.23 17.25
CA PHE A 275 -14.65 -17.60 17.62
C PHE A 275 -14.13 -17.70 19.05
N PHE A 276 -13.60 -16.61 19.58
CA PHE A 276 -13.07 -16.50 20.92
C PHE A 276 -13.69 -15.32 21.66
N THR A 277 -13.65 -15.37 22.98
CA THR A 277 -14.15 -14.32 23.87
C THR A 277 -13.21 -14.17 25.06
N PHE A 278 -13.23 -12.98 25.66
CA PHE A 278 -12.53 -12.72 26.90
C PHE A 278 -13.46 -12.99 28.09
N ASP A 279 -13.09 -13.94 28.93
CA ASP A 279 -13.81 -14.25 30.15
C ASP A 279 -13.45 -13.24 31.25
N ARG A 280 -14.39 -12.36 31.57
CA ARG A 280 -14.17 -11.32 32.60
C ARG A 280 -14.10 -11.89 34.02
N SER A 281 -14.65 -13.08 34.26
CA SER A 281 -14.65 -13.69 35.59
C SER A 281 -13.29 -14.30 35.91
N PHE A 282 -12.64 -14.92 34.94
CA PHE A 282 -11.32 -15.54 35.10
C PHE A 282 -10.16 -14.65 34.59
N GLY A 283 -10.48 -13.59 33.85
CA GLY A 283 -9.50 -12.69 33.26
C GLY A 283 -8.61 -13.37 32.23
N CYS A 284 -9.18 -14.27 31.41
CA CYS A 284 -8.45 -15.02 30.39
C CYS A 284 -9.25 -15.19 29.09
N PHE A 285 -8.56 -15.53 28.01
CA PHE A 285 -9.14 -15.79 26.71
C PHE A 285 -9.64 -17.23 26.61
N ARG A 286 -10.81 -17.44 26.00
CA ARG A 286 -11.34 -18.79 25.75
C ARG A 286 -12.10 -18.87 24.43
N PRO A 287 -12.21 -20.05 23.81
CA PRO A 287 -13.15 -20.27 22.71
C PRO A 287 -14.59 -19.92 23.11
N GLN A 288 -15.37 -19.42 22.16
CA GLN A 288 -16.80 -19.23 22.34
C GLN A 288 -17.51 -20.58 22.45
N VAL A 289 -18.44 -20.66 23.40
CA VAL A 289 -19.31 -21.81 23.59
C VAL A 289 -20.76 -21.41 23.29
N SER A 290 -21.67 -22.38 23.23
CA SER A 290 -23.07 -22.15 22.85
C SER A 290 -23.77 -21.05 23.67
N ILE A 291 -23.35 -20.85 24.92
CA ILE A 291 -23.91 -19.80 25.80
C ILE A 291 -23.59 -18.39 25.32
N ASP A 292 -22.46 -18.20 24.64
CA ASP A 292 -21.99 -16.90 24.13
C ASP A 292 -22.73 -16.49 22.84
N ARG A 293 -23.55 -17.38 22.28
CA ARG A 293 -24.30 -17.19 21.02
C ARG A 293 -23.39 -16.73 19.87
N PRO A 294 -22.40 -17.56 19.48
CA PRO A 294 -21.46 -17.22 18.41
C PRO A 294 -22.20 -16.88 17.12
N THR A 295 -21.72 -15.87 16.39
CA THR A 295 -22.33 -15.44 15.12
C THR A 295 -22.34 -16.55 14.06
N THR A 296 -21.37 -17.47 14.13
CA THR A 296 -21.25 -18.63 13.22
C THR A 296 -21.06 -19.93 14.01
N PRO A 297 -22.12 -20.48 14.63
CA PRO A 297 -22.00 -21.58 15.60
C PRO A 297 -21.39 -22.85 15.00
N ARG A 298 -21.71 -23.16 13.74
CA ARG A 298 -21.15 -24.33 13.05
C ARG A 298 -19.65 -24.22 12.84
N LEU A 299 -19.18 -23.04 12.42
CA LEU A 299 -17.75 -22.80 12.19
C LEU A 299 -16.98 -22.72 13.52
N ALA A 300 -17.58 -22.13 14.55
CA ALA A 300 -17.00 -22.10 15.89
C ALA A 300 -16.81 -23.51 16.47
N ALA A 301 -17.84 -24.37 16.36
CA ALA A 301 -17.76 -25.76 16.77
C ALA A 301 -16.73 -26.56 15.95
N GLN A 302 -16.70 -26.35 14.63
CA GLN A 302 -15.72 -26.97 13.75
C GLN A 302 -14.29 -26.57 14.13
N LEU A 303 -14.02 -25.28 14.35
CA LEU A 303 -12.69 -24.80 14.76
C LEU A 303 -12.27 -25.40 16.11
N LEU A 304 -13.18 -25.47 17.08
CA LEU A 304 -12.90 -26.07 18.38
C LEU A 304 -12.52 -27.55 18.24
N GLN A 305 -13.29 -28.30 17.44
CA GLN A 305 -13.01 -29.71 17.16
C GLN A 305 -11.67 -29.89 16.44
N ASP A 306 -11.36 -29.01 15.49
CA ASP A 306 -10.08 -29.00 14.76
C ASP A 306 -8.89 -28.77 15.70
N ILE A 307 -9.00 -27.81 16.63
CA ILE A 307 -7.98 -27.54 17.65
C ILE A 307 -7.80 -28.75 18.58
N GLN A 308 -8.90 -29.38 19.02
CA GLN A 308 -8.86 -30.57 19.88
C GLN A 308 -8.21 -31.76 19.16
N ASN A 309 -8.53 -31.96 17.88
CA ASN A 309 -7.95 -33.00 17.04
C ASN A 309 -6.52 -32.68 16.57
N ARG A 310 -5.98 -31.51 16.95
CA ARG A 310 -4.66 -31.01 16.53
C ARG A 310 -4.50 -30.90 15.02
N THR A 311 -5.59 -30.75 14.27
CA THR A 311 -5.54 -30.49 12.82
C THR A 311 -5.05 -29.08 12.54
N VAL A 312 -5.32 -28.14 13.46
CA VAL A 312 -4.78 -26.79 13.49
C VAL A 312 -4.32 -26.46 14.91
N LYS A 313 -3.26 -25.65 15.03
CA LYS A 313 -2.78 -25.17 16.33
C LYS A 313 -3.00 -23.67 16.48
N LEU A 314 -3.08 -23.21 17.71
CA LEU A 314 -2.99 -21.80 18.04
C LEU A 314 -1.52 -21.38 18.13
N ASN A 315 -1.21 -20.15 17.72
CA ASN A 315 0.15 -19.60 17.76
C ASN A 315 0.40 -18.76 19.02
N ASN A 316 1.61 -18.18 19.11
CA ASN A 316 2.05 -17.46 20.30
C ASN A 316 1.37 -16.10 20.50
N LEU A 317 0.60 -15.59 19.53
CA LEU A 317 -0.20 -14.37 19.73
C LEU A 317 -1.32 -14.56 20.74
N ILE A 318 -1.90 -15.76 20.79
CA ILE A 318 -3.10 -16.04 21.59
C ILE A 318 -2.79 -16.85 22.87
N TRP A 319 -1.78 -17.72 22.84
CA TRP A 319 -1.45 -18.56 24.01
C TRP A 319 -1.23 -17.80 25.32
N PRO A 320 -0.47 -16.69 25.37
CA PRO A 320 -0.28 -15.94 26.60
C PRO A 320 -1.60 -15.45 27.22
N LEU A 321 -2.58 -15.08 26.38
CA LEU A 321 -3.89 -14.59 26.83
C LEU A 321 -4.82 -15.72 27.30
N ILE A 322 -4.62 -16.95 26.80
CA ILE A 322 -5.36 -18.14 27.25
C ILE A 322 -4.79 -18.63 28.60
N LEU A 323 -3.47 -18.67 28.72
CA LEU A 323 -2.78 -19.31 29.86
C LEU A 323 -2.69 -18.42 31.09
N GLN A 324 -2.57 -17.10 30.93
CA GLN A 324 -2.48 -16.16 32.04
C GLN A 324 -3.89 -15.73 32.49
N GLN A 325 -4.11 -15.70 33.81
CA GLN A 325 -5.35 -15.26 34.43
C GLN A 325 -5.22 -13.82 34.96
N ASN A 326 -6.35 -13.22 35.33
CA ASN A 326 -6.44 -11.86 35.89
C ASN A 326 -5.90 -10.75 34.98
N GLN A 327 -5.93 -10.96 33.66
CA GLN A 327 -5.61 -9.90 32.71
C GLN A 327 -6.78 -8.92 32.59
N SER A 328 -6.50 -7.72 32.07
CA SER A 328 -7.54 -6.77 31.66
C SER A 328 -7.73 -6.83 30.14
N VAL A 329 -8.91 -6.46 29.66
CA VAL A 329 -9.20 -6.43 28.21
C VAL A 329 -8.31 -5.39 27.50
N GLY A 330 -8.11 -4.23 28.13
CA GLY A 330 -7.39 -3.08 27.57
C GLY A 330 -8.15 -2.38 26.44
N ASP A 331 -7.50 -1.41 25.83
CA ASP A 331 -7.93 -0.77 24.58
C ASP A 331 -7.15 -1.33 23.39
N ILE A 332 -7.66 -1.14 22.17
CA ILE A 332 -6.96 -1.60 20.96
C ILE A 332 -5.62 -0.85 20.86
N ASP A 333 -4.53 -1.61 20.96
CA ASP A 333 -3.15 -1.14 20.90
C ASP A 333 -2.41 -1.83 19.74
N ASP A 334 -1.84 -1.01 18.86
CA ASP A 334 -1.03 -1.44 17.71
C ASP A 334 0.47 -1.25 17.93
N THR A 335 0.87 -0.62 19.03
CA THR A 335 2.26 -0.29 19.38
C THR A 335 3.17 -1.51 19.31
N PRO A 336 2.81 -2.70 19.82
CA PRO A 336 3.68 -3.88 19.75
C PRO A 336 4.01 -4.34 18.31
N PHE A 337 3.07 -4.17 17.37
CA PHE A 337 3.30 -4.51 15.96
C PHE A 337 4.19 -3.47 15.27
N VAL A 338 4.00 -2.20 15.62
CA VAL A 338 4.83 -1.10 15.14
C VAL A 338 6.26 -1.27 15.64
N GLU A 339 6.45 -1.50 16.94
CA GLU A 339 7.75 -1.73 17.58
C GLU A 339 8.48 -2.93 17.00
N LEU A 340 7.79 -4.05 16.73
CA LEU A 340 8.39 -5.21 16.08
C LEU A 340 9.03 -4.82 14.73
N LEU A 341 8.27 -4.10 13.89
CA LEU A 341 8.76 -3.71 12.58
C LEU A 341 9.85 -2.65 12.68
N THR A 342 9.65 -1.60 13.49
CA THR A 342 10.60 -0.49 13.60
C THR A 342 11.91 -0.89 14.28
N SER A 343 11.88 -1.94 15.11
CA SER A 343 13.06 -2.53 15.75
C SER A 343 13.77 -3.57 14.87
N SER A 344 13.15 -3.96 13.74
CA SER A 344 13.75 -4.98 12.86
C SER A 344 15.04 -4.47 12.20
N PRO A 345 16.06 -5.33 12.00
CA PRO A 345 17.28 -4.94 11.29
C PRO A 345 17.01 -4.41 9.87
N GLN A 346 15.98 -4.95 9.22
CA GLN A 346 15.55 -4.53 7.88
C GLN A 346 15.08 -3.08 7.86
N TRP A 347 14.48 -2.62 8.96
CA TRP A 347 13.97 -1.26 9.12
C TRP A 347 15.05 -0.30 9.63
N ILE A 348 15.74 -0.63 10.73
CA ILE A 348 16.77 0.24 11.34
C ILE A 348 17.91 0.52 10.35
N ALA A 349 18.38 -0.53 9.66
CA ALA A 349 19.44 -0.42 8.66
C ALA A 349 18.87 -0.35 7.23
N TYR A 350 17.67 0.22 7.06
CA TYR A 350 17.01 0.28 5.76
C TYR A 350 17.91 0.94 4.73
N LYS A 351 18.22 0.18 3.67
CA LYS A 351 18.98 0.65 2.52
C LYS A 351 18.14 0.44 1.28
N PRO A 352 17.75 1.52 0.56
CA PRO A 352 16.96 1.41 -0.67
C PRO A 352 17.55 0.42 -1.68
N LYS A 353 18.88 0.32 -1.76
CA LYS A 353 19.53 -0.66 -2.63
C LYS A 353 19.24 -2.09 -2.18
N ILE A 354 19.47 -2.44 -0.91
CA ILE A 354 19.28 -3.79 -0.36
C ILE A 354 17.81 -4.23 -0.51
N PHE A 355 16.87 -3.36 -0.14
CA PHE A 355 15.43 -3.63 -0.28
C PHE A 355 15.01 -3.97 -1.72
N ARG A 356 15.59 -3.31 -2.73
CA ARG A 356 15.28 -3.66 -4.12
C ARG A 356 15.83 -5.02 -4.51
N LEU A 357 16.99 -5.38 -3.96
CA LEU A 357 17.64 -6.66 -4.27
C LEU A 357 16.88 -7.83 -3.69
N SER A 358 16.38 -7.74 -2.46
CA SER A 358 15.57 -8.80 -1.85
C SER A 358 14.29 -9.09 -2.65
N LEU A 359 13.72 -8.08 -3.33
CA LEU A 359 12.52 -8.25 -4.13
C LEU A 359 12.77 -8.78 -5.54
N ILE A 360 13.98 -8.67 -6.08
CA ILE A 360 14.29 -9.18 -7.44
C ILE A 360 14.27 -10.72 -7.47
N GLU A 361 14.54 -11.38 -6.35
CA GLU A 361 14.53 -12.85 -6.27
C GLU A 361 13.11 -13.43 -6.16
N VAL A 362 12.13 -12.60 -5.79
CA VAL A 362 10.73 -12.98 -5.55
C VAL A 362 9.84 -12.71 -6.78
N PHE A 363 10.27 -11.88 -7.73
CA PHE A 363 9.51 -11.47 -8.94
C PHE A 363 10.21 -11.86 -10.24
#